data_AF-A0A7G9QS68-F1
#
_entry.id   AF-A0A7G9QS68-F1
#
_cell.length_a   1.000
_cell.length_b   1.000
_cell.length_c   1.000
_cell.angle_alpha   90.00
_cell.angle_beta   90.00
_cell.angle_gamma   90.00
#
_symmetry.space_group_name_H-M   'P 1'
#
loop_
_entity.id
_entity.type
_entity.pdbx_description
1 polymer ?
#
loop_
_entity_poly.entity_id
_entity_poly.type
_entity_poly.pdbx_seq_one_letter_code
_entity_poly.pdbx_strand_id
1 'polypeptide(L)'
;MNDMYSRDEYTNGFRSTYQDASYYKSGRSWDDYEPAYHYGYDRYGELRGRRWNDVENDLESGWEQAKAKSRLAWAEARDAVREGWHKLERAMPGDADHDGR
;
A
#
# COMPACT_ATOMS: atom_id res chain seq x y z
N MET A 1 16.96 2.99 -18.10
CA MET A 1 16.38 2.49 -16.85
C MET A 1 15.00 3.11 -16.77
N ASN A 2 13.96 2.28 -16.81
CA ASN A 2 12.58 2.75 -16.86
C ASN A 2 12.11 2.88 -15.41
N ASP A 3 12.47 3.99 -14.76
CA ASP A 3 12.11 4.31 -13.37
C ASP A 3 10.59 4.55 -13.28
N MET A 4 9.87 3.44 -13.33
CA MET A 4 8.42 3.37 -13.25
C MET A 4 8.07 3.58 -11.77
N TYR A 5 7.74 4.84 -11.43
CA TYR A 5 7.39 5.37 -10.10
C TYR A 5 8.40 5.09 -8.98
N SER A 6 9.18 6.10 -8.59
CA SER A 6 9.89 6.06 -7.30
C SER A 6 8.87 5.89 -6.17
N ARG A 7 9.27 5.17 -5.11
CA ARG A 7 8.41 4.94 -3.93
C ARG A 7 7.82 6.25 -3.43
N ASP A 8 8.64 7.30 -3.29
CA ASP A 8 8.20 8.63 -2.87
C ASP A 8 7.11 9.23 -3.78
N GLU A 9 7.21 9.10 -5.10
CA GLU A 9 6.22 9.62 -6.05
C GLU A 9 4.90 8.86 -5.95
N TYR A 10 4.96 7.53 -5.79
CA TYR A 10 3.78 6.69 -5.55
C TYR A 10 3.06 7.12 -4.27
N THR A 11 3.80 7.30 -3.18
CA THR A 11 3.26 7.67 -1.88
C THR A 11 2.75 9.11 -1.89
N ASN A 12 3.42 10.03 -2.60
CA ASN A 12 3.01 11.43 -2.72
C ASN A 12 1.57 11.57 -3.23
N GLY A 13 1.15 10.72 -4.18
CA GLY A 13 -0.22 10.72 -4.68
C GLY A 13 -1.29 10.41 -3.62
N PHE A 14 -0.94 9.69 -2.55
CA PHE A 14 -1.83 9.46 -1.41
C PHE A 14 -1.79 10.58 -0.38
N ARG A 15 -0.73 11.39 -0.35
CA ARG A 15 -0.58 12.49 0.61
C ARG A 15 -1.70 13.51 0.55
N SER A 16 -2.35 13.67 -0.60
CA SER A 16 -3.51 14.55 -0.74
C SER A 16 -4.86 13.85 -0.54
N THR A 17 -4.92 12.52 -0.61
CA THR A 17 -6.18 11.76 -0.57
C THR A 17 -6.36 10.94 0.70
N TYR A 18 -5.30 10.64 1.45
CA TYR A 18 -5.35 9.78 2.65
C TYR A 18 -6.27 10.35 3.74
N GLN A 19 -6.49 11.67 3.77
CA GLN A 19 -7.40 12.33 4.72
C GLN A 19 -8.87 12.17 4.36
N ASP A 20 -9.17 11.93 3.08
CA ASP A 20 -10.52 11.68 2.57
C ASP A 20 -10.89 10.19 2.66
N ALA A 21 -9.88 9.33 2.84
CA ALA A 21 -10.08 7.91 2.94
C ALA A 21 -10.93 7.52 4.16
N SER A 22 -11.84 6.57 3.98
CA SER A 22 -12.76 6.10 5.02
C SER A 22 -12.06 5.52 6.26
N TYR A 23 -10.82 5.05 6.12
CA TYR A 23 -9.99 4.53 7.21
C TYR A 23 -9.19 5.62 7.94
N TYR A 24 -9.26 6.87 7.48
CA TYR A 24 -8.55 7.98 8.12
C TYR A 24 -9.06 8.21 9.54
N LYS A 25 -8.12 8.27 10.50
CA LYS A 25 -8.41 8.67 11.87
C LYS A 25 -7.92 10.08 12.17
N SER A 26 -8.79 10.87 12.78
CA SER A 26 -8.44 12.19 13.31
C SER A 26 -7.30 12.09 14.33
N GLY A 27 -6.30 12.97 14.19
CA GLY A 27 -5.11 12.98 15.04
C GLY A 27 -3.93 12.15 14.51
N ARG A 28 -4.07 11.52 13.34
CA ARG A 28 -2.97 10.89 12.61
C ARG A 28 -2.42 11.84 11.55
N SER A 29 -1.11 11.81 11.35
CA SER A 29 -0.42 12.62 10.34
C SER A 29 0.06 11.77 9.19
N TRP A 30 0.49 12.41 8.10
CA TRP A 30 1.12 11.72 6.97
C TRP A 30 2.28 10.78 7.38
N ASP A 31 3.12 11.20 8.33
CA ASP A 31 4.24 10.41 8.88
C ASP A 31 3.79 9.07 9.50
N ASP A 32 2.52 8.98 9.94
CA ASP A 32 1.94 7.74 10.45
C ASP A 32 1.52 6.80 9.29
N TYR A 33 1.06 7.33 8.15
CA TYR A 33 0.57 6.55 7.01
C TYR A 33 1.63 6.26 5.94
N GLU A 34 2.62 7.13 5.77
CA GLU A 34 3.70 6.97 4.81
C GLU A 34 4.38 5.59 4.92
N PRO A 35 4.73 5.08 6.12
CA PRO A 35 5.33 3.76 6.26
C PRO A 35 4.40 2.62 5.81
N ALA A 36 3.07 2.79 5.93
CA ALA A 36 2.09 1.79 5.50
C ALA A 36 2.09 1.64 3.97
N TYR A 37 2.01 2.74 3.25
CA TYR A 37 2.08 2.71 1.79
C TYR A 37 3.46 2.24 1.29
N HIS A 38 4.54 2.66 1.93
CA HIS A 38 5.90 2.22 1.60
C HIS A 38 6.03 0.71 1.77
N TYR A 39 5.51 0.18 2.88
CA TYR A 39 5.53 -1.24 3.17
C TYR A 39 4.76 -2.06 2.13
N GLY A 40 3.57 -1.60 1.74
CA GLY A 40 2.81 -2.20 0.63
C GLY A 40 3.60 -2.23 -0.68
N TYR A 41 4.24 -1.10 -1.03
CA TYR A 41 5.06 -0.97 -2.24
C TYR A 41 6.26 -1.93 -2.24
N ASP A 42 7.00 -2.01 -1.12
CA ASP A 42 8.14 -2.91 -0.98
C ASP A 42 7.76 -4.37 -1.21
N ARG A 43 6.68 -4.81 -0.55
CA ARG A 43 6.27 -6.22 -0.61
C ARG A 43 5.49 -6.55 -1.88
N TYR A 44 4.96 -5.54 -2.59
CA TYR A 44 4.18 -5.74 -3.81
C TYR A 44 4.91 -6.60 -4.84
N GLY A 45 6.21 -6.35 -5.07
CA GLY A 45 7.00 -7.12 -6.02
C GLY A 45 7.09 -8.63 -5.70
N GLU A 46 7.11 -8.99 -4.41
CA GLU A 46 7.23 -10.37 -3.92
C GLU A 46 5.88 -11.08 -3.76
N LEU A 47 4.85 -10.31 -3.41
CA LEU A 47 3.53 -10.79 -3.04
C LEU A 47 2.51 -10.64 -4.18
N ARG A 48 2.86 -9.96 -5.29
CA ARG A 48 2.02 -9.87 -6.51
C ARG A 48 1.59 -11.26 -7.00
N GLY A 49 0.35 -11.35 -7.47
CA GLY A 49 -0.23 -12.60 -7.97
C GLY A 49 -0.65 -13.60 -6.88
N ARG A 50 -0.45 -13.28 -5.60
CA ARG A 50 -1.05 -14.04 -4.49
C ARG A 50 -2.43 -13.50 -4.13
N ARG A 51 -3.21 -14.28 -3.39
CA ARG A 51 -4.51 -13.82 -2.89
C ARG A 51 -4.30 -12.81 -1.78
N TRP A 52 -5.13 -11.76 -1.76
CA TRP A 52 -5.09 -10.73 -0.73
C TRP A 52 -5.06 -11.30 0.70
N ASN A 53 -5.80 -12.39 0.98
CA ASN A 53 -5.83 -12.99 2.32
C ASN A 53 -4.46 -13.52 2.78
N ASP A 54 -3.68 -14.12 1.88
CA ASP A 54 -2.32 -14.57 2.18
C ASP A 54 -1.35 -13.40 2.28
N VAL A 55 -1.52 -12.40 1.41
CA VAL A 55 -0.74 -11.16 1.42
C VAL A 55 -0.96 -10.40 2.72
N GLU A 56 -2.21 -10.24 3.16
CA GLU A 56 -2.60 -9.60 4.40
C GLU A 56 -1.94 -10.27 5.61
N ASN A 57 -1.92 -11.60 5.67
CA ASN A 57 -1.31 -12.33 6.77
C ASN A 57 0.22 -12.15 6.85
N ASP A 58 0.91 -12.16 5.70
CA ASP A 58 2.36 -11.92 5.63
C ASP A 58 2.71 -10.48 6.01
N LEU A 59 1.93 -9.52 5.50
CA LEU A 59 2.08 -8.10 5.81
C LEU A 59 1.79 -7.80 7.28
N GLU A 60 0.76 -8.41 7.87
CA GLU A 60 0.43 -8.28 9.29
C GLU A 60 1.61 -8.68 10.16
N SER A 61 2.22 -9.84 9.86
CA SER A 61 3.35 -10.37 10.61
C SER A 61 4.59 -9.47 10.52
N GLY A 62 4.80 -8.78 9.39
CA GLY A 62 5.92 -7.87 9.21
C GLY A 62 5.64 -6.41 9.60
N TRP A 63 4.38 -6.02 9.79
CA TRP A 63 3.99 -4.63 10.04
C TRP A 63 4.64 -4.04 11.30
N GLU A 64 4.69 -4.79 12.40
CA GLU A 64 5.28 -4.30 13.64
C GLU A 64 6.77 -3.93 13.50
N GLN A 65 7.48 -4.57 12.58
CA GLN A 65 8.87 -4.26 12.25
C GLN A 65 8.98 -3.11 11.24
N ALA A 66 8.06 -3.06 10.27
CA ALA A 66 8.07 -2.07 9.19
C ALA A 66 7.54 -0.69 9.59
N LYS A 67 6.61 -0.62 10.54
CA LYS A 67 5.94 0.64 10.94
C LYS A 67 6.92 1.68 11.48
N ALA A 68 8.06 1.26 12.02
CA ALA A 68 9.10 2.12 12.58
C ALA A 68 8.54 3.18 13.57
N LYS A 69 8.43 4.44 13.14
CA LYS A 69 7.89 5.55 13.95
C LYS A 69 6.37 5.72 13.84
N SER A 70 5.73 5.01 12.92
CA SER A 70 4.28 5.04 12.73
C SER A 70 3.57 4.55 13.98
N ARG A 71 2.54 5.30 14.35
CA ARG A 71 1.68 4.99 15.50
C ARG A 71 0.44 4.21 15.08
N LEU A 72 0.33 3.81 13.81
CA LEU A 72 -0.81 3.04 13.29
C LEU A 72 -0.72 1.58 13.72
N ALA A 73 -1.84 1.05 14.20
CA ALA A 73 -2.00 -0.39 14.35
C ALA A 73 -2.14 -1.05 12.97
N TRP A 74 -1.86 -2.35 12.88
CA TRP A 74 -2.07 -3.13 11.64
C TRP A 74 -3.47 -2.94 11.07
N ALA A 75 -4.51 -2.94 11.91
CA ALA A 75 -5.88 -2.73 11.48
C ALA A 75 -6.14 -1.38 10.79
N GLU A 76 -5.36 -0.33 11.11
CA GLU A 76 -5.43 0.97 10.44
C GLU A 76 -4.54 0.99 9.20
N ALA A 77 -3.35 0.40 9.30
CA ALA A 77 -2.37 0.34 8.23
C ALA A 77 -2.82 -0.55 7.07
N ARG A 78 -3.51 -1.67 7.33
CA ARG A 78 -3.95 -2.61 6.30
C ARG A 78 -4.83 -1.94 5.25
N ASP A 79 -5.69 -1.01 5.65
CA ASP A 79 -6.62 -0.35 4.74
C ASP A 79 -5.87 0.65 3.84
N ALA A 80 -4.88 1.36 4.40
CA ALA A 80 -3.96 2.20 3.64
C ALA A 80 -3.07 1.37 2.70
N VAL A 81 -2.49 0.27 3.19
CA VAL A 81 -1.68 -0.67 2.40
C VAL A 81 -2.51 -1.24 1.25
N ARG A 82 -3.77 -1.62 1.51
CA ARG A 82 -4.70 -2.16 0.52
C ARG A 82 -5.00 -1.14 -0.56
N GLU A 83 -5.32 0.09 -0.19
CA GLU A 83 -5.55 1.16 -1.18
C GLU A 83 -4.31 1.40 -2.05
N GLY A 84 -3.14 1.39 -1.41
CA GLY A 84 -1.85 1.38 -2.07
C GLY A 84 -1.69 0.26 -3.09
N TRP A 85 -1.97 -0.97 -2.64
CA TRP A 85 -1.91 -2.19 -3.43
C TRP A 85 -2.80 -2.12 -4.67
N HIS A 86 -4.07 -1.72 -4.52
CA HIS A 86 -5.00 -1.53 -5.64
C HIS A 86 -4.47 -0.53 -6.67
N LYS A 87 -3.80 0.55 -6.21
CA LYS A 87 -3.21 1.53 -7.12
C LYS A 87 -2.02 0.94 -7.87
N LEU A 88 -1.20 0.09 -7.25
CA LEU A 88 -0.10 -0.62 -7.91
C LEU A 88 -0.61 -1.63 -8.93
N GLU A 89 -1.67 -2.38 -8.61
CA GLU A 89 -2.35 -3.28 -9.54
C GLU A 89 -2.87 -2.53 -10.77
N ARG A 90 -3.45 -1.33 -10.56
CA ARG A 90 -3.93 -0.48 -11.65
C ARG A 90 -2.80 0.21 -12.44
N ALA A 91 -1.70 0.58 -11.78
CA ALA A 91 -0.58 1.29 -12.38
C ALA A 91 0.38 0.36 -13.13
N MET A 92 0.41 -0.93 -12.79
CA MET A 92 1.14 -1.97 -13.52
C MET A 92 0.15 -2.90 -14.24
N PRO A 93 -0.40 -2.47 -15.40
CA PRO A 93 -1.12 -3.38 -16.28
C PRO A 93 -0.08 -4.32 -16.91
N GLY A 94 0.17 -5.46 -16.26
CA GLY A 94 0.94 -6.56 -16.84
C GLY A 94 0.02 -7.76 -17.00
N ASP A 95 -0.83 -7.76 -18.04
CA ASP A 95 -1.67 -8.91 -18.44
C ASP A 95 -3.04 -9.06 -17.72
N ALA A 96 -3.82 -7.98 -17.61
CA ALA A 96 -5.28 -8.08 -17.42
C ALA A 96 -6.08 -7.82 -18.71
N ASP A 97 -5.38 -7.87 -19.86
CA ASP A 97 -5.97 -7.94 -21.20
C ASP A 97 -5.82 -9.38 -21.74
N HIS A 98 -6.50 -10.34 -21.14
CA HIS A 98 -6.88 -11.59 -21.81
C HIS A 98 -8.22 -12.07 -21.22
N ASP A 99 -9.15 -12.41 -22.13
CA ASP A 99 -10.58 -12.73 -21.96
C ASP A 99 -11.50 -11.55 -21.63
N GLY A 100 -12.35 -11.05 -22.53
CA GLY A 100 -12.80 -11.56 -23.82
C GLY A 100 -14.15 -10.93 -24.16
N ARG A 101 -14.26 -10.34 -25.35
CA ARG A 101 -15.55 -10.19 -26.04
C ARG A 101 -15.36 -10.32 -27.53
#